data_AF-A0A176FUS5-F1
#
_entry.id   AF-A0A176FUS5-F1
#
_cell.length_a   1.000
_cell.length_b   1.000
_cell.length_c   1.000
_cell.angle_alpha   90.00
_cell.angle_beta   90.00
_cell.angle_gamma   90.00
#
_symmetry.space_group_name_H-M   'P 1'
#
loop_
_entity.id
_entity.type
_entity.pdbx_description
1 polymer ?
#
loop_
_entity_poly.entity_id
_entity_poly.type
_entity_poly.pdbx_seq_one_letter_code
_entity_poly.pdbx_strand_id
1 'polypeptide(L)'
;MSRTKRLTEIEKMQIVREAAEGVSTSELAERFEVTSRAVRYVLKADAERQADAAIPVSAVSVKVTAAELAALDEVLAKAGIESRAEGLRRLIQAAGGVFVPDAQMAAEMARYRASLHEVGNGVAQIAKQMTQANRR
;
A
#
# COMPACT_ATOMS: atom_id res chain seq x y z
N MET A 1 27.91 -13.89 -36.32
CA MET A 1 27.39 -13.49 -35.00
C MET A 1 26.51 -12.26 -35.21
N SER A 2 25.20 -12.46 -35.43
CA SER A 2 24.29 -11.34 -35.71
C SER A 2 24.17 -10.45 -34.47
N ARG A 3 24.21 -9.14 -34.70
CA ARG A 3 24.22 -8.11 -33.65
C ARG A 3 22.90 -8.22 -32.89
N THR A 4 22.94 -8.62 -31.61
CA THR A 4 21.74 -8.73 -30.78
C THR A 4 21.08 -7.35 -30.66
N LYS A 5 19.92 -7.18 -31.31
CA LYS A 5 19.12 -5.96 -31.22
C LYS A 5 18.77 -5.70 -29.75
N ARG A 6 19.03 -4.47 -29.30
CA ARG A 6 18.77 -4.05 -27.93
C ARG A 6 17.39 -3.42 -27.88
N LEU A 7 16.45 -4.09 -27.22
CA LEU A 7 15.08 -3.59 -27.04
C LEU A 7 15.08 -2.29 -26.25
N THR A 8 14.38 -1.29 -26.77
CA THR A 8 14.01 -0.05 -26.08
C THR A 8 12.94 -0.33 -25.02
N GLU A 9 12.77 0.58 -24.06
CA GLU A 9 11.72 0.43 -23.04
C GLU A 9 10.30 0.41 -23.64
N ILE A 10 10.06 1.16 -24.72
CA ILE A 10 8.78 1.17 -25.43
C ILE A 10 8.50 -0.22 -26.04
N GLU A 11 9.49 -0.81 -26.72
CA GLU A 11 9.35 -2.15 -27.29
C GLU A 11 9.14 -3.21 -26.21
N LYS A 12 9.81 -3.09 -25.05
CA LYS A 12 9.59 -4.01 -23.91
C LYS A 12 8.16 -3.90 -23.38
N MET A 13 7.63 -2.70 -23.21
CA MET A 13 6.24 -2.50 -22.77
C MET A 13 5.22 -3.03 -23.78
N GLN A 14 5.52 -2.92 -25.08
CA GLN A 14 4.68 -3.46 -26.12
C GLN A 14 4.67 -5.00 -26.11
N ILE A 15 5.83 -5.64 -25.94
CA ILE A 15 5.96 -7.09 -25.76
C ILE A 15 5.11 -7.59 -24.59
N VAL A 16 5.15 -6.90 -23.43
CA VAL A 16 4.37 -7.26 -22.24
C VAL A 16 2.87 -7.21 -22.53
N ARG A 17 2.41 -6.15 -23.21
CA ARG A 17 0.99 -5.96 -23.55
C ARG A 17 0.48 -7.03 -24.50
N GLU A 18 1.17 -7.25 -25.60
CA GLU A 18 0.76 -8.24 -26.61
C GLU A 18 0.83 -9.67 -26.05
N ALA A 19 1.80 -9.97 -25.17
CA ALA A 19 1.84 -11.26 -24.46
C ALA A 19 0.63 -11.44 -23.51
N ALA A 20 0.17 -10.38 -22.84
CA ALA A 20 -1.04 -10.41 -22.01
C ALA A 20 -2.32 -10.62 -22.83
N GLU A 21 -2.32 -10.22 -24.10
CA GLU A 21 -3.37 -10.48 -25.07
C GLU A 21 -3.29 -11.91 -25.68
N GLY A 22 -2.29 -12.70 -25.27
CA GLY A 22 -2.15 -14.11 -25.63
C GLY A 22 -1.24 -14.40 -26.82
N VAL A 23 -0.52 -13.39 -27.34
CA VAL A 23 0.44 -13.58 -28.45
C VAL A 23 1.61 -14.45 -27.99
N SER A 24 2.03 -15.40 -28.84
CA SER A 24 3.06 -16.36 -28.47
C SER A 24 4.46 -15.74 -28.39
N THR A 25 5.33 -16.28 -27.53
CA THR A 25 6.72 -15.78 -27.41
C THR A 25 7.56 -15.94 -28.68
N SER A 26 7.19 -16.85 -29.59
CA SER A 26 7.81 -17.03 -30.90
C SER A 26 7.42 -15.92 -31.88
N GLU A 27 6.13 -15.56 -31.93
CA GLU A 27 5.63 -14.48 -32.79
C GLU A 27 6.18 -13.13 -32.35
N LEU A 28 6.25 -12.88 -31.03
CA LEU A 28 6.88 -11.68 -30.48
C LEU A 28 8.39 -11.64 -30.78
N ALA A 29 9.07 -12.79 -30.76
CA ALA A 29 10.49 -12.84 -31.09
C ALA A 29 10.74 -12.45 -32.55
N GLU A 30 9.95 -12.98 -33.47
CA GLU A 30 10.02 -12.65 -34.89
C GLU A 30 9.70 -11.16 -35.14
N ARG A 31 8.56 -10.68 -34.61
CA ARG A 31 8.09 -9.30 -34.80
C ARG A 31 9.07 -8.25 -34.29
N PHE A 32 9.71 -8.50 -33.15
CA PHE A 32 10.67 -7.57 -32.56
C PHE A 32 12.11 -7.83 -33.02
N GLU A 33 12.35 -8.82 -33.88
CA GLU A 33 13.67 -9.25 -34.38
C GLU A 33 14.64 -9.60 -33.25
N VAL A 34 14.13 -10.30 -32.23
CA VAL A 34 14.88 -10.72 -31.05
C VAL A 34 14.76 -12.23 -30.85
N THR A 35 15.56 -12.77 -29.93
CA THR A 35 15.42 -14.18 -29.56
C THR A 35 14.20 -14.39 -28.65
N SER A 36 13.56 -15.56 -28.71
CA SER A 36 12.49 -15.92 -27.75
C SER A 36 12.97 -15.89 -26.30
N ARG A 37 14.29 -16.07 -26.08
CA ARG A 37 14.93 -15.86 -24.78
C ARG A 37 14.77 -14.40 -24.33
N ALA A 38 15.08 -13.43 -25.18
CA ALA A 38 14.95 -12.01 -24.84
C ALA A 38 13.51 -11.65 -24.46
N VAL A 39 12.51 -12.15 -25.22
CA VAL A 39 11.09 -11.99 -24.89
C VAL A 39 10.77 -12.56 -23.49
N ARG A 40 11.18 -13.80 -23.20
CA ARG A 40 10.98 -14.40 -21.86
C ARG A 40 11.63 -13.60 -20.73
N TYR A 41 12.81 -13.03 -20.96
CA TYR A 41 13.48 -12.19 -19.98
C TYR A 41 12.73 -10.87 -19.73
N VAL A 42 12.17 -10.26 -20.77
CA VAL A 42 11.34 -9.05 -20.63
C VAL A 42 10.08 -9.36 -19.82
N LEU A 43 9.38 -10.45 -20.13
CA LEU A 43 8.18 -10.86 -19.39
C LEU A 43 8.49 -11.19 -17.93
N LYS A 44 9.61 -11.89 -17.67
CA LYS A 44 10.05 -12.20 -16.31
C LYS A 44 10.38 -10.91 -15.52
N ALA A 45 11.14 -10.00 -16.12
CA ALA A 45 11.50 -8.73 -15.49
C ALA A 45 10.26 -7.84 -15.24
N ASP A 46 9.22 -7.95 -16.08
CA ASP A 46 7.95 -7.27 -15.85
C ASP A 46 7.17 -7.90 -14.69
N ALA A 47 7.09 -9.23 -14.62
CA ALA A 47 6.47 -9.93 -13.50
C ALA A 47 7.18 -9.64 -12.17
N GLU A 48 8.52 -9.58 -12.17
CA GLU A 48 9.32 -9.19 -10.99
C GLU A 48 9.05 -7.72 -10.61
N ARG A 49 8.99 -6.79 -11.58
CA ARG A 49 8.60 -5.40 -11.32
C ARG A 49 7.18 -5.26 -10.78
N GLN A 50 6.23 -6.06 -11.28
CA GLN A 50 4.86 -6.07 -10.76
C GLN A 50 4.80 -6.63 -9.33
N ALA A 51 5.60 -7.65 -9.03
CA ALA A 51 5.72 -8.21 -7.69
C ALA A 51 6.37 -7.22 -6.71
N ASP A 52 7.39 -6.48 -7.14
CA ASP A 52 8.06 -5.44 -6.33
C ASP A 52 7.19 -4.17 -6.17
N ALA A 53 6.34 -3.85 -7.16
CA ALA A 53 5.40 -2.74 -7.10
C ALA A 53 4.12 -3.07 -6.31
N ALA A 54 3.82 -4.36 -6.12
CA ALA A 54 2.73 -4.79 -5.26
C ALA A 54 3.14 -4.65 -3.79
N ILE A 55 2.34 -3.94 -3.00
CA ILE A 55 2.47 -3.99 -1.54
C ILE A 55 2.40 -5.48 -1.15
N PRO A 56 3.42 -6.05 -0.48
CA PRO A 56 3.42 -7.46 -0.15
C PRO A 56 2.23 -7.75 0.76
N VAL A 57 1.23 -8.45 0.24
CA VAL A 57 0.05 -8.89 0.98
C VAL A 57 0.23 -10.35 1.39
N SER A 58 -0.03 -10.66 2.66
CA SER A 58 -0.07 -12.05 3.13
C SER A 58 -1.51 -12.58 3.08
N ALA A 59 -1.69 -13.79 2.56
CA ALA A 59 -2.98 -14.46 2.59
C ALA A 59 -3.28 -14.98 4.01
N VAL A 60 -4.47 -14.69 4.51
CA VAL A 60 -4.99 -15.23 5.77
C VAL A 60 -6.15 -16.15 5.43
N SER A 61 -6.10 -17.41 5.89
CA SER A 61 -7.19 -18.37 5.74
C SER A 61 -7.75 -18.76 7.11
N VAL A 62 -9.06 -18.77 7.24
CA VAL A 62 -9.79 -19.14 8.46
C VAL A 62 -10.89 -20.13 8.07
N LYS A 63 -11.02 -21.19 8.86
CA LYS A 63 -12.15 -22.12 8.75
C LYS A 63 -13.31 -21.57 9.58
N VAL A 64 -14.47 -21.47 8.95
CA VAL A 64 -15.72 -21.08 9.59
C VAL A 64 -16.81 -22.08 9.22
N THR A 65 -17.82 -22.18 10.08
CA THR A 65 -19.05 -22.93 9.80
C THR A 65 -19.92 -22.17 8.79
N ALA A 66 -20.86 -22.89 8.17
CA ALA A 66 -21.82 -22.26 7.26
C ALA A 66 -22.70 -21.20 7.95
N ALA A 67 -23.03 -21.42 9.23
CA ALA A 67 -23.81 -20.48 10.03
C ALA A 67 -23.05 -19.18 10.31
N GLU A 68 -21.77 -19.28 10.68
CA GLU A 68 -20.91 -18.11 10.88
C GLU A 68 -20.71 -17.32 9.58
N LEU A 69 -20.56 -18.00 8.45
CA LEU A 69 -20.44 -17.36 7.15
C LEU A 69 -21.72 -16.60 6.77
N ALA A 70 -22.89 -17.21 6.99
CA ALA A 70 -24.18 -16.56 6.73
C ALA A 70 -24.42 -15.34 7.63
N ALA A 71 -24.06 -15.44 8.91
CA ALA A 71 -24.14 -14.31 9.85
C ALA A 71 -23.23 -13.15 9.43
N LEU A 72 -22.01 -13.45 8.94
CA LEU A 72 -21.11 -12.43 8.40
C LEU A 72 -21.72 -11.74 7.17
N ASP A 73 -22.28 -12.49 6.23
CA ASP A 73 -22.91 -11.94 5.03
C ASP A 73 -24.07 -10.99 5.36
N GLU A 74 -24.90 -11.35 6.34
CA GLU A 74 -26.01 -10.51 6.78
C GLU A 74 -25.53 -9.17 7.35
N VAL A 75 -24.46 -9.18 8.15
CA VAL A 75 -23.86 -7.97 8.70
C VAL A 75 -23.26 -7.09 7.59
N LEU A 76 -22.55 -7.69 6.64
CA LEU A 76 -21.95 -6.96 5.52
C LEU A 76 -23.03 -6.34 4.62
N ALA A 77 -24.11 -7.07 4.34
CA ALA A 77 -25.24 -6.56 3.57
C ALA A 77 -25.91 -5.36 4.27
N LYS A 78 -26.15 -5.44 5.59
CA LYS A 78 -26.69 -4.31 6.38
C LYS A 78 -25.78 -3.09 6.37
N ALA A 79 -24.47 -3.30 6.28
CA ALA A 79 -23.47 -2.23 6.19
C ALA A 79 -23.22 -1.72 4.75
N GLY A 80 -23.90 -2.27 3.74
CA GLY A 80 -23.69 -1.91 2.34
C GLY A 80 -22.34 -2.34 1.77
N ILE A 81 -21.74 -3.41 2.31
CA ILE A 81 -20.45 -3.95 1.87
C ILE A 81 -20.69 -5.19 1.02
N GLU A 82 -20.38 -5.09 -0.27
CA GLU A 82 -20.70 -6.14 -1.26
C GLU A 82 -19.70 -7.31 -1.28
N SER A 83 -18.49 -7.11 -0.73
CA SER A 83 -17.41 -8.11 -0.76
C SER A 83 -16.98 -8.53 0.64
N ARG A 84 -16.97 -9.84 0.90
CA ARG A 84 -16.45 -10.44 2.14
C ARG A 84 -14.99 -10.08 2.39
N ALA A 85 -14.16 -10.05 1.35
CA ALA A 85 -12.76 -9.68 1.46
C ALA A 85 -12.59 -8.21 1.88
N GLU A 86 -13.45 -7.34 1.35
CA GLU A 86 -13.47 -5.92 1.73
C GLU A 86 -14.01 -5.74 3.16
N GLY A 87 -15.06 -6.46 3.52
CA GLY A 87 -15.59 -6.50 4.88
C GLY A 87 -14.54 -6.94 5.89
N LEU A 88 -13.81 -8.02 5.60
CA LEU A 88 -12.75 -8.54 6.46
C LEU A 88 -11.55 -7.58 6.52
N ARG A 89 -11.16 -6.95 5.41
CA ARG A 89 -10.10 -5.94 5.39
C ARG A 89 -10.46 -4.73 6.24
N ARG A 90 -11.68 -4.21 6.11
CA ARG A 90 -12.18 -3.10 6.94
C ARG A 90 -12.28 -3.50 8.40
N LEU A 91 -12.71 -4.73 8.71
CA LEU A 91 -12.74 -5.25 10.07
C LEU A 91 -11.34 -5.31 10.68
N ILE A 92 -10.35 -5.84 9.96
CA ILE A 92 -8.95 -5.90 10.43
C ILE A 92 -8.38 -4.48 10.63
N GLN A 93 -8.69 -3.54 9.73
CA GLN A 93 -8.26 -2.15 9.84
C GLN A 93 -8.95 -1.41 11.02
N ALA A 94 -10.25 -1.66 11.23
CA ALA A 94 -11.02 -1.07 12.32
C ALA A 94 -10.66 -1.68 13.69
N ALA A 95 -10.36 -2.99 13.72
CA ALA A 95 -9.71 -3.66 14.84
C ALA A 95 -8.29 -3.16 15.09
N GLY A 96 -7.78 -2.30 14.19
CA GLY A 96 -6.59 -1.48 14.40
C GLY A 96 -6.56 -0.84 15.78
N GLY A 97 -7.68 -0.39 16.36
CA GLY A 97 -7.71 0.15 17.74
C GLY A 97 -7.45 -0.85 18.88
N VAL A 98 -7.49 -2.17 18.61
CA VAL A 98 -7.13 -3.23 19.57
C VAL A 98 -5.62 -3.55 19.50
N PHE A 99 -4.91 -3.21 18.42
CA PHE A 99 -3.49 -3.54 18.23
C PHE A 99 -2.57 -2.41 17.66
N VAL A 100 -3.06 -1.21 17.33
CA VAL A 100 -2.29 -0.01 16.91
C VAL A 100 -3.09 1.28 17.25
N PRO A 101 -2.47 2.34 17.84
CA PRO A 101 -3.19 3.54 18.23
C PRO A 101 -3.82 4.28 17.05
N ASP A 102 -5.07 4.71 17.23
CA ASP A 102 -5.85 5.53 16.30
C ASP A 102 -5.01 6.73 15.82
N ALA A 103 -4.67 6.75 14.53
CA ALA A 103 -3.81 7.78 13.93
C ALA A 103 -4.45 9.18 13.97
N GLN A 104 -5.77 9.26 13.96
CA GLN A 104 -6.50 10.53 14.10
C GLN A 104 -6.41 11.02 15.54
N MET A 105 -6.64 10.15 16.51
CA MET A 105 -6.45 10.46 17.93
C MET A 105 -5.00 10.83 18.26
N ALA A 106 -4.02 10.10 17.71
CA ALA A 106 -2.60 10.40 17.89
C ALA A 106 -2.24 11.77 17.30
N ALA A 107 -2.81 12.13 16.15
CA ALA A 107 -2.64 13.44 15.55
C ALA A 107 -3.31 14.55 16.37
N GLU A 108 -4.44 14.30 17.02
CA GLU A 108 -5.06 15.25 17.96
C GLU A 108 -4.24 15.39 19.25
N MET A 109 -3.76 14.29 19.82
CA MET A 109 -2.90 14.31 21.01
C MET A 109 -1.58 15.05 20.76
N ALA A 110 -0.99 14.89 19.56
CA ALA A 110 0.18 15.65 19.15
C ALA A 110 -0.09 17.16 19.11
N ARG A 111 -1.28 17.57 18.62
CA ARG A 111 -1.69 18.98 18.60
C ARG A 111 -1.91 19.53 20.02
N TYR A 112 -2.57 18.77 20.89
CA TYR A 112 -2.75 19.19 22.30
C TYR A 112 -1.41 19.34 23.02
N ARG A 113 -0.47 18.42 22.81
CA ARG A 113 0.87 18.51 23.39
C ARG A 113 1.61 19.78 22.94
N ALA A 114 1.53 20.14 21.66
CA ALA A 114 2.15 21.35 21.14
C ALA A 114 1.56 22.62 21.79
N SER A 115 0.24 22.69 21.88
CA SER A 115 -0.45 23.82 22.53
C SER A 115 -0.08 23.94 24.01
N LEU A 116 -0.02 22.82 24.75
CA LEU A 116 0.42 22.82 26.15
C LEU A 116 1.86 23.27 26.32
N HIS A 117 2.74 22.91 25.38
CA HIS A 117 4.14 23.32 25.41
C HIS A 117 4.29 24.84 25.19
N GLU A 118 3.49 25.43 24.30
CA GLU A 118 3.50 26.89 24.09
C GLU A 118 3.01 27.64 25.33
N VAL A 119 1.91 27.17 25.94
CA VAL A 119 1.41 27.75 27.20
C VAL A 119 2.45 27.63 28.31
N GLY A 120 3.06 26.45 28.47
CA GLY A 120 4.10 26.22 29.48
C GLY A 120 5.32 27.13 29.29
N ASN A 121 5.77 27.31 28.05
CA ASN A 121 6.85 28.24 27.73
C ASN A 121 6.48 29.69 28.09
N GLY A 122 5.25 30.11 27.76
CA GLY A 122 4.75 31.44 28.09
C GLY A 122 4.75 31.69 29.60
N VAL A 123 4.25 30.73 30.39
CA VAL A 123 4.25 30.82 31.86
C VAL A 123 5.69 30.92 32.41
N ALA A 124 6.61 30.11 31.91
CA ALA A 124 8.01 30.14 32.33
C ALA A 124 8.66 31.49 32.01
N GLN A 125 8.35 32.08 30.85
CA GLN A 125 8.86 33.39 30.45
C GLN A 125 8.33 34.52 31.34
N ILE A 126 7.04 34.49 31.69
CA ILE A 126 6.43 35.44 32.62
C ILE A 126 7.12 35.35 33.99
N ALA A 127 7.28 34.15 34.54
CA ALA A 127 7.94 33.94 35.82
C ALA A 127 9.39 34.48 35.82
N LYS A 128 10.13 34.26 34.72
CA LYS A 128 11.48 34.79 34.54
C LYS A 128 11.50 36.31 34.48
N GLN A 129 10.58 36.93 33.74
CA GLN A 129 10.48 38.40 33.67
C GLN A 129 10.09 39.02 35.00
N MET A 130 9.15 38.43 35.74
CA MET A 130 8.79 38.88 37.09
C MET A 130 9.98 38.82 38.05
N THR A 131 10.75 37.74 37.99
CA THR A 131 11.97 37.58 38.82
C THR A 131 13.03 38.64 38.47
N GLN A 132 13.18 38.98 37.18
CA GLN A 132 14.09 40.03 36.74
C GLN A 132 13.59 41.44 37.13
N ALA A 133 12.29 41.69 37.05
CA ALA A 133 11.67 42.95 37.46
C ALA A 133 11.83 43.19 38.97
N ASN A 134 11.66 42.15 39.80
CA ASN A 134 11.85 42.25 41.26
C ASN A 134 13.32 42.39 41.71
N ARG A 135 14.29 42.21 40.80
CA ARG A 135 15.73 42.38 41.09
C ARG A 135 16.27 43.75 40.69
N ARG A 136 15.44 44.60 40.05
CA ARG A 136 15.72 46.01 39.81
C ARG A 136 15.04 46.85 40.88
#